data_AF-A0A7S2YXT3-F1
#
_entry.id   AF-A0A7S2YXT3-F1
#
_cell.length_a   1.000
_cell.length_b   1.000
_cell.length_c   1.000
_cell.angle_alpha   90.00
_cell.angle_beta   90.00
_cell.angle_gamma   90.00
#
_symmetry.space_group_name_H-M   'P 1'
#
loop_
_entity.id
_entity.type
_entity.pdbx_description
1 polymer ?
#
loop_
_entity_poly.entity_id
_entity_poly.type
_entity_poly.pdbx_seq_one_letter_code
_entity_poly.pdbx_strand_id
1 'polypeptide(L)'
;LARARASVVREEAMRRARTAAATAATLPAAERLGKRTMWALSILSSSQDLVHLGEACDALVECCSTGGAACQSLVAGNGGVDMLLRYVRSCGRSESHLSLLSKCLTVLRVCAMPSAPSAVHIARARACVPILLEQMQACRDKPLVFDAACEVLVLLAQNASCRTIAFAPSAAPANATVTPARANSGGFDAETIKRLALMHGILSKRHTADSQWLARMSSARTARGVAAAEAAKQKLAACAGSIKRVEALLDALGVDASAREMLATPATPAVHRTPL
;
A
#
# COMPACT_ATOMS: atom_id res chain seq x y z
N LEU A 1 -26.93 32.86 -4.90
CA LEU A 1 -25.77 33.68 -4.47
C LEU A 1 -24.56 32.85 -4.00
N ALA A 2 -24.69 31.94 -3.04
CA ALA A 2 -23.54 31.12 -2.56
C ALA A 2 -22.90 30.23 -3.65
N ARG A 3 -23.70 29.57 -4.50
CA ARG A 3 -23.20 28.74 -5.63
C ARG A 3 -22.47 29.57 -6.70
N ALA A 4 -22.93 30.80 -6.96
CA ALA A 4 -22.29 31.71 -7.92
C ALA A 4 -20.95 32.26 -7.39
N ARG A 5 -20.84 32.50 -6.08
CA ARG A 5 -19.56 32.85 -5.45
C ARG A 5 -18.57 31.68 -5.50
N ALA A 6 -19.05 30.45 -5.28
CA ALA A 6 -18.22 29.25 -5.37
C ALA A 6 -17.70 28.99 -6.80
N SER A 7 -18.49 29.25 -7.84
CA SER A 7 -18.04 29.10 -9.24
C SER A 7 -16.98 30.12 -9.62
N VAL A 8 -17.16 31.40 -9.23
CA VAL A 8 -16.18 32.46 -9.50
C VAL A 8 -14.85 32.20 -8.80
N VAL A 9 -14.87 31.76 -7.53
CA VAL A 9 -13.65 31.40 -6.80
C VAL A 9 -12.92 30.22 -7.46
N ARG A 10 -13.66 29.23 -7.96
CA ARG A 10 -13.08 28.06 -8.65
C ARG A 10 -12.48 28.44 -10.00
N GLU A 11 -13.15 29.31 -10.75
CA GLU A 11 -12.70 29.81 -12.04
C GLU A 11 -11.47 30.70 -11.92
N GLU A 12 -11.42 31.57 -10.91
CA GLU A 12 -10.25 32.40 -10.63
C GLU A 12 -9.05 31.59 -10.13
N ALA A 13 -9.28 30.55 -9.31
CA ALA A 13 -8.25 29.59 -8.92
C ALA A 13 -7.69 28.84 -10.15
N MET A 14 -8.56 28.42 -11.07
CA MET A 14 -8.15 27.75 -12.31
C MET A 14 -7.40 28.71 -13.26
N ARG A 15 -7.78 29.98 -13.33
CA ARG A 15 -7.05 31.02 -14.09
C ARG A 15 -5.65 31.26 -13.51
N ARG A 16 -5.53 31.37 -12.18
CA ARG A 16 -4.24 31.51 -11.50
C ARG A 16 -3.34 30.29 -11.72
N ALA A 17 -3.91 29.09 -11.71
CA ALA A 17 -3.19 27.86 -12.04
C ALA A 17 -2.65 27.87 -13.48
N ARG A 18 -3.44 28.36 -14.46
CA ARG A 18 -2.98 28.49 -15.86
C ARG A 18 -1.85 29.50 -16.03
N THR A 19 -1.93 30.67 -15.39
CA THR A 19 -0.85 31.67 -15.45
C THR A 19 0.42 31.17 -14.75
N ALA A 20 0.29 30.43 -13.65
CA ALA A 20 1.42 29.80 -12.97
C ALA A 20 2.05 28.68 -13.81
N ALA A 21 1.27 27.94 -14.59
CA ALA A 21 1.78 26.93 -15.52
C ALA A 21 2.60 27.56 -16.67
N ALA A 22 2.15 28.71 -17.20
CA ALA A 22 2.88 29.43 -18.25
C ALA A 22 4.23 29.97 -17.76
N THR A 23 4.29 30.54 -16.56
CA THR A 23 5.56 31.00 -15.95
C THR A 23 6.44 29.84 -15.48
N ALA A 24 5.87 28.67 -15.22
CA ALA A 24 6.66 27.48 -14.95
C ALA A 24 7.43 26.97 -16.19
N ALA A 25 6.95 27.22 -17.41
CA ALA A 25 7.62 26.73 -18.62
C ALA A 25 9.01 27.35 -18.84
N THR A 26 9.25 28.56 -18.33
CA THR A 26 10.53 29.29 -18.46
C THR A 26 11.54 28.95 -17.36
N LEU A 27 11.16 28.11 -16.39
CA LEU A 27 12.03 27.76 -15.26
C LEU A 27 13.00 26.62 -15.61
N PRO A 28 14.14 26.53 -14.91
CA PRO A 28 15.01 25.36 -14.98
C PRO A 28 14.25 24.07 -14.68
N ALA A 29 14.61 22.97 -15.35
CA ALA A 29 13.89 21.70 -15.26
C ALA A 29 13.69 21.20 -13.82
N ALA A 30 14.69 21.36 -12.95
CA ALA A 30 14.59 20.97 -11.54
C ALA A 30 13.52 21.76 -10.77
N GLU A 31 13.42 23.08 -11.00
CA GLU A 31 12.43 23.93 -10.34
C GLU A 31 11.02 23.62 -10.83
N ARG A 32 10.88 23.24 -12.12
CA ARG A 32 9.61 22.77 -12.69
C ARG A 32 9.11 21.51 -12.02
N LEU A 33 9.99 20.53 -11.81
CA LEU A 33 9.65 19.28 -11.11
C LEU A 33 9.26 19.55 -9.65
N GLY A 34 9.99 20.42 -8.96
CA GLY A 34 9.64 20.84 -7.60
C GLY A 34 8.25 21.48 -7.51
N LYS A 35 7.96 22.47 -8.38
CA LYS A 35 6.65 23.14 -8.42
C LYS A 35 5.53 22.17 -8.79
N ARG A 36 5.75 21.26 -9.74
CA ARG A 36 4.77 20.23 -10.13
C ARG A 36 4.52 19.22 -9.00
N THR A 37 5.56 18.83 -8.26
CA THR A 37 5.45 17.98 -7.07
C THR A 37 4.59 18.68 -6.00
N MET A 38 4.88 19.96 -5.71
CA MET A 38 4.11 20.75 -4.74
C MET A 38 2.65 20.94 -5.15
N TRP A 39 2.39 21.19 -6.44
CA TRP A 39 1.04 21.26 -6.98
C TRP A 39 0.28 19.94 -6.77
N ALA A 40 0.90 18.80 -7.09
CA ALA A 40 0.26 17.50 -6.92
C ALA A 40 -0.02 17.20 -5.43
N LEU A 41 0.90 17.53 -4.53
CA LEU A 41 0.70 17.41 -3.08
C LEU A 41 -0.45 18.31 -2.59
N SER A 42 -0.58 19.52 -3.15
CA SER A 42 -1.70 20.41 -2.85
C SER A 42 -3.04 19.85 -3.32
N ILE A 43 -3.08 19.10 -4.42
CA ILE A 43 -4.30 18.41 -4.86
C ILE A 43 -4.63 17.25 -3.91
N LEU A 44 -3.63 16.44 -3.54
CA LEU A 44 -3.83 15.34 -2.58
C LEU A 44 -4.35 15.84 -1.23
N SER A 45 -3.98 17.03 -0.80
CA SER A 45 -4.43 17.58 0.50
C SER A 45 -5.83 18.20 0.46
N SER A 46 -6.29 18.68 -0.70
CA SER A 46 -7.49 19.52 -0.81
C SER A 46 -8.64 18.93 -1.63
N SER A 47 -8.34 18.01 -2.57
CA SER A 47 -9.35 17.44 -3.47
C SER A 47 -9.97 16.17 -2.90
N GLN A 48 -11.26 15.97 -3.17
CA GLN A 48 -11.97 14.70 -2.98
C GLN A 48 -12.34 14.03 -4.31
N ASP A 49 -12.05 14.69 -5.43
CA ASP A 49 -12.37 14.21 -6.76
C ASP A 49 -11.34 13.19 -7.24
N LEU A 50 -11.78 11.95 -7.45
CA LEU A 50 -10.93 10.83 -7.84
C LEU A 50 -10.15 11.08 -9.14
N VAL A 51 -10.70 11.87 -10.08
CA VAL A 51 -10.02 12.18 -11.34
C VAL A 51 -8.79 13.05 -11.07
N HIS A 52 -8.99 14.16 -10.36
CA HIS A 52 -7.91 15.07 -9.98
C HIS A 52 -6.87 14.38 -9.07
N LEU A 53 -7.32 13.52 -8.15
CA LEU A 53 -6.40 12.73 -7.32
C LEU A 53 -5.56 11.77 -8.17
N GLY A 54 -6.16 11.13 -9.18
CA GLY A 54 -5.47 10.27 -10.13
C GLY A 54 -4.41 11.02 -10.93
N GLU A 55 -4.74 12.21 -11.45
CA GLU A 55 -3.79 13.07 -12.17
C GLU A 55 -2.63 13.53 -11.28
N ALA A 56 -2.94 13.88 -10.02
CA ALA A 56 -1.91 14.24 -9.05
C ALA A 56 -0.97 13.07 -8.76
N CYS A 57 -1.49 11.85 -8.61
CA CYS A 57 -0.66 10.66 -8.44
C CYS A 57 0.24 10.41 -9.67
N ASP A 58 -0.28 10.52 -10.89
CA ASP A 58 0.53 10.35 -12.11
C ASP A 58 1.66 11.38 -12.18
N ALA A 59 1.36 12.64 -11.86
CA ALA A 59 2.36 13.70 -11.78
C ALA A 59 3.43 13.41 -10.71
N LEU A 60 3.05 12.84 -9.56
CA LEU A 60 4.01 12.44 -8.52
C LEU A 60 4.90 11.28 -8.97
N VAL A 61 4.35 10.28 -9.67
CA VAL A 61 5.15 9.18 -10.23
C VAL A 61 6.20 9.73 -11.19
N GLU A 62 5.79 10.59 -12.12
CA GLU A 62 6.71 11.23 -13.07
C GLU A 62 7.77 12.06 -12.34
N CYS A 63 7.36 12.94 -11.41
CA CYS A 63 8.30 13.81 -10.70
C CYS A 63 9.27 13.03 -9.81
N CYS A 64 8.82 11.99 -9.10
CA CYS A 64 9.69 11.18 -8.25
C CYS A 64 10.61 10.25 -9.05
N SER A 65 10.21 9.84 -10.26
CA SER A 65 11.04 9.02 -11.13
C SER A 65 12.12 9.86 -11.83
N THR A 66 11.75 11.04 -12.36
CA THR A 66 12.68 11.93 -13.08
C THR A 66 13.52 12.80 -12.14
N GLY A 67 12.89 13.39 -11.12
CA GLY A 67 13.55 14.26 -10.13
C GLY A 67 14.22 13.50 -8.98
N GLY A 68 14.04 12.18 -8.92
CA GLY A 68 14.69 11.29 -7.98
C GLY A 68 14.53 11.71 -6.51
N ALA A 69 15.64 11.68 -5.78
CA ALA A 69 15.68 11.89 -4.33
C ALA A 69 15.14 13.26 -3.89
N ALA A 70 15.28 14.32 -4.70
CA ALA A 70 14.81 15.66 -4.35
C ALA A 70 13.27 15.72 -4.28
N CYS A 71 12.59 15.20 -5.31
CA CYS A 71 11.12 15.16 -5.33
C CYS A 71 10.57 14.19 -4.28
N GLN A 72 11.22 13.05 -4.09
CA GLN A 72 10.89 12.10 -3.01
C GLN A 72 11.01 12.74 -1.61
N SER A 73 12.05 13.54 -1.38
CA SER A 73 12.23 14.29 -0.13
C SER A 73 11.12 15.33 0.06
N LEU A 74 10.70 16.00 -1.01
CA LEU A 74 9.56 16.92 -0.96
C LEU A 74 8.26 16.19 -0.58
N VAL A 75 7.98 15.02 -1.20
CA VAL A 75 6.83 14.20 -0.84
C VAL A 75 6.85 13.81 0.64
N ALA A 76 8.00 13.37 1.14
CA ALA A 76 8.16 12.99 2.54
C ALA A 76 8.03 14.18 3.50
N GLY A 77 8.70 15.30 3.22
CA GLY A 77 8.73 16.48 4.07
C GLY A 77 7.39 17.23 4.17
N ASN A 78 6.51 17.06 3.18
CA ASN A 78 5.20 17.73 3.12
C ASN A 78 4.03 16.79 3.49
N GLY A 79 4.29 15.69 4.20
CA GLY A 79 3.24 14.75 4.63
C GLY A 79 2.56 13.98 3.50
N GLY A 80 3.18 13.93 2.31
CA GLY A 80 2.65 13.22 1.14
C GLY A 80 2.44 11.74 1.40
N VAL A 81 3.34 11.11 2.16
CA VAL A 81 3.24 9.69 2.56
C VAL A 81 1.95 9.42 3.36
N ASP A 82 1.65 10.25 4.36
CA ASP A 82 0.45 10.08 5.20
C ASP A 82 -0.83 10.29 4.40
N MET A 83 -0.82 11.26 3.47
CA MET A 83 -1.94 11.48 2.55
C MET A 83 -2.18 10.28 1.64
N LEU A 84 -1.12 9.73 1.03
CA LEU A 84 -1.22 8.54 0.18
C LEU A 84 -1.75 7.34 0.97
N LEU A 85 -1.21 7.07 2.16
CA LEU A 85 -1.68 5.95 3.00
C LEU A 85 -3.14 6.11 3.42
N ARG A 86 -3.59 7.35 3.68
CA ARG A 86 -5.01 7.64 3.95
C ARG A 86 -5.90 7.27 2.77
N TYR A 87 -5.49 7.62 1.54
CA TYR A 87 -6.24 7.26 0.33
C TYR A 87 -6.20 5.76 0.05
N VAL A 88 -5.04 5.12 0.21
CA VAL A 88 -4.90 3.65 0.07
C VAL A 88 -5.87 2.94 1.01
N ARG A 89 -6.01 3.43 2.25
CA ARG A 89 -6.95 2.88 3.23
C ARG A 89 -8.43 3.14 2.90
N SER A 90 -8.76 4.30 2.34
CA SER A 90 -10.15 4.70 2.07
C SER A 90 -10.69 4.21 0.74
N CYS A 91 -9.84 3.68 -0.15
CA CYS A 91 -10.27 3.17 -1.44
C CYS A 91 -11.17 1.93 -1.31
N GLY A 92 -12.32 1.96 -1.99
CA GLY A 92 -13.23 0.83 -2.10
C GLY A 92 -12.89 -0.13 -3.24
N ARG A 93 -13.82 -1.05 -3.56
CA ARG A 93 -13.66 -2.08 -4.60
C ARG A 93 -14.22 -1.71 -5.98
N SER A 94 -14.80 -0.53 -6.13
CA SER A 94 -15.25 -0.05 -7.45
C SER A 94 -14.05 0.26 -8.36
N GLU A 95 -14.26 0.22 -9.66
CA GLU A 95 -13.18 0.36 -10.66
C GLU A 95 -12.43 1.69 -10.55
N SER A 96 -13.15 2.80 -10.32
CA SER A 96 -12.54 4.12 -10.12
C SER A 96 -11.63 4.17 -8.88
N HIS A 97 -12.05 3.55 -7.78
CA HIS A 97 -11.23 3.45 -6.58
C HIS A 97 -10.03 2.53 -6.77
N LEU A 98 -10.20 1.39 -7.47
CA LEU A 98 -9.09 0.48 -7.77
C LEU A 98 -8.03 1.15 -8.66
N SER A 99 -8.46 1.98 -9.61
CA SER A 99 -7.57 2.78 -10.44
C SER A 99 -6.75 3.77 -9.60
N LEU A 100 -7.40 4.54 -8.73
CA LEU A 100 -6.71 5.47 -7.82
C LEU A 100 -5.78 4.74 -6.84
N LEU A 101 -6.24 3.63 -6.26
CA LEU A 101 -5.47 2.80 -5.34
C LEU A 101 -4.19 2.30 -6.00
N SER A 102 -4.29 1.79 -7.23
CA SER A 102 -3.13 1.37 -8.01
C SER A 102 -2.13 2.51 -8.21
N LYS A 103 -2.60 3.72 -8.55
CA LYS A 103 -1.73 4.90 -8.72
C LYS A 103 -1.06 5.31 -7.41
N CYS A 104 -1.79 5.32 -6.30
CA CYS A 104 -1.24 5.63 -4.98
C CYS A 104 -0.13 4.63 -4.58
N LEU A 105 -0.38 3.33 -4.79
CA LEU A 105 0.62 2.29 -4.53
C LEU A 105 1.84 2.43 -5.43
N THR A 106 1.68 2.84 -6.69
CA THR A 106 2.81 3.13 -7.59
C THR A 106 3.66 4.31 -7.07
N VAL A 107 3.04 5.38 -6.57
CA VAL A 107 3.79 6.49 -5.95
C VAL A 107 4.55 5.99 -4.72
N LEU A 108 3.89 5.23 -3.83
CA LEU A 108 4.53 4.64 -2.66
C LEU A 108 5.69 3.71 -3.02
N ARG A 109 5.55 2.91 -4.09
CA ARG A 109 6.61 2.02 -4.60
C ARG A 109 7.84 2.82 -5.03
N VAL A 110 7.66 3.86 -5.85
CA VAL A 110 8.78 4.73 -6.26
C VAL A 110 9.45 5.37 -5.05
N CYS A 111 8.66 5.82 -4.07
CA CYS A 111 9.16 6.38 -2.83
C CYS A 111 9.77 5.36 -1.86
N ALA A 112 9.51 4.06 -2.02
CA ALA A 112 10.02 2.98 -1.18
C ALA A 112 11.31 2.36 -1.72
N MET A 113 11.79 2.78 -2.90
CA MET A 113 13.04 2.29 -3.47
C MET A 113 14.20 2.40 -2.46
N PRO A 114 15.14 1.44 -2.40
CA PRO A 114 16.19 1.43 -1.37
C PRO A 114 17.06 2.69 -1.30
N SER A 115 17.27 3.36 -2.43
CA SER A 115 17.99 4.63 -2.54
C SER A 115 17.16 5.87 -2.23
N ALA A 116 15.85 5.72 -2.05
CA ALA A 116 14.93 6.84 -1.85
C ALA A 116 14.95 7.31 -0.38
N PRO A 117 15.21 8.60 -0.11
CA PRO A 117 15.15 9.14 1.25
C PRO A 117 13.74 9.04 1.87
N SER A 118 12.70 9.01 1.02
CA SER A 118 11.31 8.83 1.43
C SER A 118 11.01 7.43 2.00
N ALA A 119 11.82 6.41 1.69
CA ALA A 119 11.55 5.04 2.13
C ALA A 119 11.52 4.95 3.66
N VAL A 120 12.45 5.65 4.33
CA VAL A 120 12.49 5.75 5.80
C VAL A 120 11.23 6.41 6.36
N HIS A 121 10.68 7.41 5.68
CA HIS A 121 9.43 8.05 6.10
C HIS A 121 8.23 7.13 5.94
N ILE A 122 8.19 6.33 4.87
CA ILE A 122 7.17 5.28 4.69
C ILE A 122 7.28 4.25 5.81
N ALA A 123 8.48 3.77 6.13
CA ALA A 123 8.71 2.82 7.21
C ALA A 123 8.32 3.36 8.59
N ARG A 124 8.53 4.66 8.84
CA ARG A 124 8.14 5.34 10.08
C ARG A 124 6.63 5.53 10.22
N ALA A 125 5.89 5.55 9.13
CA ALA A 125 4.44 5.66 9.18
C ALA A 125 3.86 4.36 9.74
N ARG A 126 3.54 4.34 11.05
CA ARG A 126 3.10 3.15 11.79
C ARG A 126 1.94 2.39 11.12
N ALA A 127 1.06 3.11 10.43
CA ALA A 127 -0.08 2.52 9.74
C ALA A 127 0.28 1.89 8.38
N CYS A 128 1.48 2.12 7.83
CA CYS A 128 1.86 1.70 6.48
C CYS A 128 1.68 0.20 6.26
N VAL A 129 2.38 -0.63 7.03
CA VAL A 129 2.31 -2.09 6.85
C VAL A 129 0.91 -2.64 7.14
N PRO A 130 0.22 -2.28 8.25
CA PRO A 130 -1.16 -2.70 8.45
C PRO A 130 -2.08 -2.36 7.28
N ILE A 131 -1.98 -1.14 6.71
CA ILE A 131 -2.77 -0.72 5.56
C ILE A 131 -2.44 -1.56 4.32
N LEU A 132 -1.16 -1.76 4.01
CA LEU A 132 -0.76 -2.57 2.85
C LEU A 132 -1.28 -4.01 2.96
N LEU A 133 -1.24 -4.57 4.17
CA LEU A 133 -1.76 -5.89 4.48
C LEU A 133 -3.29 -5.97 4.33
N GLU A 134 -4.01 -4.98 4.87
CA GLU A 134 -5.46 -4.85 4.66
C GLU A 134 -5.80 -4.81 3.16
N GLN A 135 -5.05 -4.05 2.35
CA GLN A 135 -5.27 -3.96 0.91
C GLN A 135 -4.93 -5.26 0.17
N MET A 136 -3.84 -5.94 0.54
CA MET A 136 -3.51 -7.25 -0.02
C MET A 136 -4.62 -8.29 0.26
N GLN A 137 -5.20 -8.26 1.46
CA GLN A 137 -6.32 -9.14 1.81
C GLN A 137 -7.60 -8.78 1.06
N ALA A 138 -7.93 -7.48 0.98
CA ALA A 138 -9.15 -6.98 0.35
C ALA A 138 -9.14 -7.09 -1.18
N CYS A 139 -7.96 -6.92 -1.80
CA CYS A 139 -7.76 -6.87 -3.25
C CYS A 139 -7.04 -8.12 -3.80
N ARG A 140 -7.10 -9.25 -3.10
CA ARG A 140 -6.49 -10.52 -3.52
C ARG A 140 -6.90 -11.01 -4.91
N ASP A 141 -8.10 -10.65 -5.38
CA ASP A 141 -8.61 -11.01 -6.71
C ASP A 141 -8.24 -9.98 -7.80
N LYS A 142 -7.48 -8.95 -7.43
CA LYS A 142 -7.05 -7.83 -8.27
C LYS A 142 -5.52 -7.83 -8.33
N PRO A 143 -4.92 -8.61 -9.25
CA PRO A 143 -3.48 -8.90 -9.24
C PRO A 143 -2.64 -7.62 -9.26
N LEU A 144 -3.02 -6.61 -10.05
CA LEU A 144 -2.28 -5.35 -10.14
C LEU A 144 -2.13 -4.62 -8.79
N VAL A 145 -3.22 -4.55 -8.01
CA VAL A 145 -3.21 -3.88 -6.69
C VAL A 145 -2.48 -4.73 -5.67
N PHE A 146 -2.74 -6.04 -5.68
CA PHE A 146 -2.08 -7.00 -4.80
C PHE A 146 -0.56 -6.97 -4.99
N ASP A 147 -0.09 -7.06 -6.24
CA ASP A 147 1.32 -7.05 -6.59
C ASP A 147 1.98 -5.73 -6.22
N ALA A 148 1.33 -4.60 -6.49
CA ALA A 148 1.86 -3.28 -6.12
C ALA A 148 2.02 -3.16 -4.59
N ALA A 149 1.05 -3.61 -3.80
CA ALA A 149 1.16 -3.60 -2.33
C ALA A 149 2.26 -4.54 -1.82
N CYS A 150 2.39 -5.75 -2.40
CA CYS A 150 3.49 -6.67 -2.10
C CYS A 150 4.84 -6.03 -2.39
N GLU A 151 4.98 -5.37 -3.53
CA GLU A 151 6.24 -4.78 -3.95
C GLU A 151 6.68 -3.65 -3.02
N VAL A 152 5.75 -2.80 -2.56
CA VAL A 152 6.07 -1.79 -1.53
C VAL A 152 6.62 -2.45 -0.27
N LEU A 153 5.97 -3.50 0.25
CA LEU A 153 6.46 -4.22 1.43
C LEU A 153 7.85 -4.84 1.21
N VAL A 154 8.08 -5.41 0.03
CA VAL A 154 9.37 -6.02 -0.33
C VAL A 154 10.48 -4.98 -0.37
N LEU A 155 10.25 -3.83 -1.02
CA LEU A 155 11.23 -2.74 -1.09
C LEU A 155 11.57 -2.21 0.31
N LEU A 156 10.58 -2.05 1.18
CA LEU A 156 10.79 -1.62 2.56
C LEU A 156 11.61 -2.64 3.38
N ALA A 157 11.40 -3.94 3.20
CA ALA A 157 12.16 -4.95 3.94
C ALA A 157 13.58 -5.16 3.39
N GLN A 158 13.81 -4.91 2.10
CA GLN A 158 15.14 -4.96 1.48
C GLN A 158 16.03 -3.82 1.96
N ASN A 159 15.44 -2.67 2.29
CA ASN A 159 16.19 -1.55 2.87
C ASN A 159 16.45 -1.79 4.36
N ALA A 160 17.72 -1.93 4.76
CA ALA A 160 18.09 -2.28 6.14
C ALA A 160 17.57 -1.27 7.18
N SER A 161 17.58 0.03 6.89
CA SER A 161 17.04 1.07 7.79
C SER A 161 15.52 0.99 7.89
N CYS A 162 14.84 0.73 6.78
CA CYS A 162 13.40 0.55 6.79
C CYS A 162 13.01 -0.74 7.50
N ARG A 163 13.82 -1.80 7.37
CA ARG A 163 13.64 -3.07 8.06
C ARG A 163 13.65 -2.91 9.57
N THR A 164 14.63 -2.19 10.12
CA THR A 164 14.70 -1.94 11.57
C THR A 164 13.61 -1.00 12.06
N ILE A 165 13.10 -0.10 11.23
CA ILE A 165 12.05 0.84 11.63
C ILE A 165 10.68 0.18 11.53
N ALA A 166 10.32 -0.31 10.34
CA ALA A 166 9.03 -0.90 10.12
C ALA A 166 8.95 -2.22 10.86
N PHE A 167 9.92 -3.12 10.69
CA PHE A 167 9.80 -4.53 11.10
C PHE A 167 10.47 -4.90 12.42
N ALA A 168 11.01 -3.94 13.19
CA ALA A 168 11.52 -4.28 14.50
C ALA A 168 10.40 -4.83 15.39
N PRO A 169 10.64 -5.90 16.15
CA PRO A 169 9.70 -6.31 17.19
C PRO A 169 9.53 -5.15 18.16
N SER A 170 8.29 -4.72 18.38
CA SER A 170 7.94 -3.79 19.45
C SER A 170 8.38 -4.46 20.73
N ALA A 171 9.45 -3.95 21.36
CA ALA A 171 9.85 -4.38 22.67
C ALA A 171 8.65 -4.11 23.59
N ALA A 172 7.88 -5.16 23.87
CA ALA A 172 6.82 -5.10 24.87
C ALA A 172 7.49 -4.59 26.15
N PRO A 173 6.96 -3.55 26.81
CA PRO A 173 7.55 -3.07 28.05
C PRO A 173 7.40 -4.17 29.10
N ALA A 174 8.43 -5.00 29.24
CA ALA A 174 8.58 -5.88 30.38
C ALA A 174 8.82 -4.96 31.59
N ASN A 175 7.76 -4.68 32.35
CA ASN A 175 7.77 -3.94 33.62
C ASN A 175 8.11 -2.43 33.55
N ALA A 176 7.39 -1.63 32.75
CA ALA A 176 7.46 -0.17 32.87
C ALA A 176 6.31 0.38 33.74
N THR A 177 6.59 0.56 35.02
CA THR A 177 5.88 1.50 35.89
C THR A 177 5.88 2.87 35.20
N VAL A 178 4.70 3.48 35.15
CA VAL A 178 4.35 4.66 34.38
C VAL A 178 5.33 5.83 34.62
N THR A 179 6.14 6.15 33.62
CA THR A 179 6.74 7.49 33.45
C THR A 179 6.41 8.00 32.04
N PRO A 180 5.58 9.05 31.89
CA PRO A 180 5.13 9.51 30.59
C PRO A 180 6.17 10.45 29.96
N ALA A 181 7.20 9.88 29.32
CA ALA A 181 8.11 10.64 28.47
C ALA A 181 8.55 9.83 27.24
N ARG A 182 7.60 9.66 26.31
CA ARG A 182 7.77 9.73 24.86
C ARG A 182 9.03 9.07 24.25
N ALA A 183 9.20 7.77 24.45
CA ALA A 183 10.02 6.95 23.56
C ALA A 183 9.15 6.40 22.42
N ASN A 184 9.27 6.98 21.23
CA ASN A 184 8.70 6.43 19.99
C ASN A 184 9.51 5.19 19.56
N SER A 185 9.41 4.07 20.29
CA SER A 185 9.93 2.77 19.84
C SER A 185 8.98 2.21 18.78
N GLY A 186 9.26 2.53 17.52
CA GLY A 186 8.44 2.25 16.34
C GLY A 186 8.37 0.78 15.88
N GLY A 187 8.53 -0.20 16.77
CA GLY A 187 8.42 -1.61 16.38
C GLY A 187 6.97 -2.07 16.15
N PHE A 188 6.78 -3.13 15.35
CA PHE A 188 5.52 -3.85 15.21
C PHE A 188 5.14 -4.54 16.50
N ASP A 189 3.90 -4.35 16.95
CA ASP A 189 3.35 -5.23 17.97
C ASP A 189 3.39 -6.69 17.49
N ALA A 190 3.49 -7.63 18.44
CA ALA A 190 3.45 -9.06 18.14
C ALA A 190 2.22 -9.44 17.30
N GLU A 191 1.15 -8.64 17.39
CA GLU A 191 -0.07 -8.77 16.62
C GLU A 191 0.13 -8.51 15.11
N THR A 192 0.94 -7.53 14.71
CA THR A 192 1.21 -7.27 13.29
C THR A 192 2.10 -8.35 12.67
N ILE A 193 3.07 -8.88 13.41
CA ILE A 193 3.88 -10.03 12.98
C ILE A 193 2.99 -11.28 12.85
N LYS A 194 2.09 -11.51 13.81
CA LYS A 194 1.07 -12.57 13.72
C LYS A 194 0.16 -12.36 12.51
N ARG A 195 -0.28 -11.13 12.22
CA ARG A 195 -1.09 -10.81 11.03
C ARG A 195 -0.33 -11.08 9.74
N LEU A 196 0.94 -10.73 9.65
CA LEU A 196 1.81 -11.04 8.51
C LEU A 196 1.88 -12.56 8.28
N ALA A 197 2.16 -13.32 9.34
CA ALA A 197 2.25 -14.77 9.27
C ALA A 197 0.88 -15.44 9.01
N LEU A 198 -0.21 -14.89 9.55
CA LEU A 198 -1.58 -15.36 9.35
C LEU A 198 -2.04 -15.07 7.92
N MET A 199 -1.71 -13.89 7.39
CA MET A 199 -1.95 -13.54 6.00
C MET A 199 -1.15 -14.42 5.07
N HIS A 200 0.12 -14.69 5.36
CA HIS A 200 0.89 -15.69 4.62
C HIS A 200 0.18 -17.05 4.61
N GLY A 201 -0.27 -17.53 5.77
CA GLY A 201 -1.04 -18.77 5.87
C GLY A 201 -2.33 -18.73 5.04
N ILE A 202 -3.08 -17.62 5.07
CA ILE A 202 -4.31 -17.45 4.28
C ILE A 202 -4.01 -17.38 2.79
N LEU A 203 -2.99 -16.63 2.37
CA LEU A 203 -2.59 -16.47 0.97
C LEU A 203 -2.10 -17.80 0.40
N SER A 204 -1.29 -18.55 1.15
CA SER A 204 -0.76 -19.86 0.75
C SER A 204 -1.85 -20.94 0.72
N LYS A 205 -2.70 -21.04 1.76
CA LYS A 205 -3.85 -21.98 1.82
C LYS A 205 -4.89 -21.71 0.75
N ARG A 206 -5.11 -20.43 0.40
CA ARG A 206 -6.11 -20.06 -0.60
C ARG A 206 -5.58 -20.18 -2.02
N HIS A 207 -4.30 -19.95 -2.25
CA HIS A 207 -3.66 -20.32 -3.51
C HIS A 207 -3.81 -21.83 -3.77
N THR A 208 -3.64 -22.67 -2.74
CA THR A 208 -3.87 -24.12 -2.85
C THR A 208 -5.35 -24.47 -3.04
N ALA A 209 -6.29 -23.86 -2.30
CA ALA A 209 -7.72 -24.11 -2.45
C ALA A 209 -8.26 -23.64 -3.82
N ASP A 210 -7.84 -22.47 -4.30
CA ASP A 210 -8.21 -21.95 -5.62
C ASP A 210 -7.59 -22.81 -6.72
N SER A 211 -6.35 -23.32 -6.54
CA SER A 211 -5.75 -24.32 -7.44
C SER A 211 -6.54 -25.64 -7.48
N GLN A 212 -7.05 -26.10 -6.33
CA GLN A 212 -7.90 -27.30 -6.24
C GLN A 212 -9.29 -27.07 -6.87
N TRP A 213 -9.89 -25.90 -6.66
CA TRP A 213 -11.16 -25.54 -7.29
C TRP A 213 -11.01 -25.43 -8.81
N LEU A 214 -9.92 -24.83 -9.30
CA LEU A 214 -9.58 -24.79 -10.72
C LEU A 214 -9.46 -26.17 -11.33
N ALA A 215 -8.77 -27.10 -10.65
CA ALA A 215 -8.67 -28.49 -11.08
C ALA A 215 -10.04 -29.19 -11.20
N ARG A 216 -11.00 -28.83 -10.33
CA ARG A 216 -12.39 -29.33 -10.38
C ARG A 216 -13.26 -28.65 -11.44
N MET A 217 -13.01 -27.37 -11.72
CA MET A 217 -13.72 -26.64 -12.78
C MET A 217 -13.24 -27.03 -14.18
N SER A 218 -11.94 -27.31 -14.36
CA SER A 218 -11.40 -27.83 -15.62
C SER A 218 -11.97 -29.20 -15.99
N SER A 219 -12.50 -29.96 -15.02
CA SER A 219 -13.20 -31.22 -15.29
C SER A 219 -14.69 -31.03 -15.62
N ALA A 220 -15.26 -29.85 -15.38
CA ALA A 220 -16.62 -29.51 -15.81
C ALA A 220 -16.64 -29.15 -17.31
N ARG A 221 -17.24 -30.01 -18.15
CA ARG A 221 -17.24 -29.93 -19.62
C ARG A 221 -18.08 -28.79 -20.23
N THR A 222 -18.13 -27.60 -19.60
CA THR A 222 -18.79 -26.44 -20.20
C THR A 222 -17.75 -25.46 -20.70
N ALA A 223 -17.88 -24.99 -21.95
CA ALA A 223 -16.94 -24.03 -22.55
C ALA A 223 -16.78 -22.74 -21.70
N ARG A 224 -17.87 -22.28 -21.07
CA ARG A 224 -17.86 -21.16 -20.12
C ARG A 224 -17.10 -21.48 -18.82
N GLY A 225 -17.23 -22.69 -18.29
CA GLY A 225 -16.49 -23.14 -17.12
C GLY A 225 -14.98 -23.22 -17.36
N VAL A 226 -14.58 -23.77 -18.51
CA VAL A 226 -13.16 -23.87 -18.90
C VAL A 226 -12.55 -22.47 -19.07
N ALA A 227 -13.23 -21.55 -19.75
CA ALA A 227 -12.74 -20.18 -19.92
C ALA A 227 -12.61 -19.42 -18.59
N ALA A 228 -13.58 -19.58 -17.69
CA ALA A 228 -13.53 -18.98 -16.35
C ALA A 228 -12.40 -19.58 -15.49
N ALA A 229 -12.19 -20.89 -15.57
CA ALA A 229 -11.08 -21.56 -14.91
C ALA A 229 -9.73 -21.08 -15.45
N GLU A 230 -9.54 -21.00 -16.76
CA GLU A 230 -8.25 -20.56 -17.31
C GLU A 230 -7.95 -19.09 -16.95
N ALA A 231 -8.96 -18.22 -16.96
CA ALA A 231 -8.83 -16.84 -16.50
C ALA A 231 -8.47 -16.74 -15.00
N ALA A 232 -9.05 -17.58 -14.14
CA ALA A 232 -8.71 -17.63 -12.72
C ALA A 232 -7.32 -18.23 -12.48
N LYS A 233 -6.91 -19.24 -13.27
CA LYS A 233 -5.56 -19.81 -13.25
C LYS A 233 -4.49 -18.78 -13.62
N GLN A 234 -4.72 -17.99 -14.66
CA GLN A 234 -3.82 -16.89 -15.05
C GLN A 234 -3.68 -15.84 -13.95
N LYS A 235 -4.78 -15.48 -13.27
CA LYS A 235 -4.75 -14.54 -12.14
C LYS A 235 -3.95 -15.07 -10.94
N LEU A 236 -4.11 -16.35 -10.60
CA LEU A 236 -3.34 -16.98 -9.53
C LEU A 236 -1.86 -17.08 -9.89
N ALA A 237 -1.54 -17.46 -11.13
CA ALA A 237 -0.16 -17.53 -11.60
C ALA A 237 0.53 -16.17 -11.53
N ALA A 238 -0.17 -15.08 -11.84
CA ALA A 238 0.35 -13.72 -11.69
C ALA A 238 0.68 -13.38 -10.22
N CYS A 239 -0.20 -13.76 -9.28
CA CYS A 239 0.02 -13.48 -7.86
C CYS A 239 1.07 -14.39 -7.20
N ALA A 240 1.28 -15.60 -7.73
CA ALA A 240 2.17 -16.60 -7.14
C ALA A 240 3.62 -16.10 -6.98
N GLY A 241 4.11 -15.32 -7.95
CA GLY A 241 5.44 -14.71 -7.86
C GLY A 241 5.55 -13.71 -6.71
N SER A 242 4.53 -12.88 -6.50
CA SER A 242 4.47 -11.94 -5.37
C SER A 242 4.38 -12.64 -4.03
N ILE A 243 3.58 -13.71 -3.93
CA ILE A 243 3.48 -14.52 -2.71
C ILE A 243 4.84 -15.11 -2.33
N LYS A 244 5.57 -15.70 -3.29
CA LYS A 244 6.92 -16.24 -3.05
C LYS A 244 7.93 -15.18 -2.59
N ARG A 245 7.82 -13.95 -3.09
CA ARG A 245 8.68 -12.83 -2.62
C ARG A 245 8.37 -12.44 -1.19
N VAL A 246 7.09 -12.42 -0.81
CA VAL A 246 6.68 -12.17 0.58
C VAL A 246 7.11 -13.32 1.49
N GLU A 247 7.02 -14.57 1.03
CA GLU A 247 7.54 -15.75 1.72
C GLU A 247 9.03 -15.63 2.03
N ALA A 248 9.85 -15.39 1.00
CA ALA A 248 11.29 -15.22 1.14
C ALA A 248 11.65 -14.05 2.07
N LEU A 249 10.84 -13.00 2.07
CA LEU A 249 10.97 -11.86 2.98
C LEU A 249 10.68 -12.25 4.42
N LEU A 250 9.59 -13.00 4.67
CA LEU A 250 9.26 -13.48 6.02
C LEU A 250 10.33 -14.44 6.55
N ASP A 251 10.89 -15.29 5.68
CA ASP A 251 12.05 -16.13 6.00
C ASP A 251 13.27 -15.28 6.38
N ALA A 252 13.60 -14.27 5.57
CA ALA A 252 14.73 -13.37 5.82
C ALA A 252 14.57 -12.51 7.08
N LEU A 253 13.33 -12.23 7.50
CA LEU A 253 13.03 -11.55 8.74
C LEU A 253 13.13 -12.47 9.97
N GLY A 254 13.39 -13.76 9.79
CA GLY A 254 13.46 -14.72 10.89
C GLY A 254 12.11 -14.87 11.60
N VAL A 255 10.99 -14.65 10.89
CA VAL A 255 9.66 -14.94 11.43
C VAL A 255 9.54 -16.46 11.53
N ASP A 256 9.85 -16.95 12.72
CA ASP A 256 10.17 -18.33 13.04
C ASP A 256 9.11 -19.33 12.54
N ALA A 257 9.55 -20.55 12.21
CA ALA A 257 8.64 -21.65 11.81
C ALA A 257 7.59 -21.94 12.90
N SER A 258 7.93 -21.68 14.17
CA SER A 258 7.02 -21.80 15.32
C SER A 258 5.84 -20.80 15.25
N ALA A 259 6.06 -19.58 14.75
CA ALA A 259 4.96 -18.64 14.51
C ALA A 259 4.04 -19.12 13.36
N ARG A 260 4.60 -19.82 12.36
CA ARG A 260 3.82 -20.48 11.30
C ARG A 260 3.02 -21.66 11.84
N GLU A 261 3.56 -22.39 12.81
CA GLU A 261 2.94 -23.57 13.43
C GLU A 261 1.80 -23.19 14.39
N MET A 262 1.96 -22.12 15.19
CA MET A 262 0.90 -21.53 16.02
C MET A 262 -0.28 -20.98 15.21
N LEU A 263 -0.07 -20.67 13.93
CA LEU A 263 -1.10 -20.16 13.02
C LEU A 263 -1.63 -21.23 12.05
N ALA A 264 -0.95 -22.38 11.97
CA ALA A 264 -1.40 -23.55 11.24
C ALA A 264 -2.45 -24.36 12.01
N THR A 265 -2.47 -24.24 13.35
CA THR A 265 -3.50 -24.85 14.20
C THR A 265 -4.84 -24.21 13.88
N PRO A 266 -5.82 -24.95 13.31
CA PRO A 266 -7.14 -24.40 13.09
C PRO A 266 -7.72 -24.00 14.45
N ALA A 267 -8.25 -22.78 14.55
CA ALA A 267 -9.01 -22.35 15.71
C ALA A 267 -10.09 -23.41 15.97
N THR A 268 -9.90 -24.20 17.01
CA THR A 268 -10.86 -25.19 17.43
C THR A 268 -12.11 -24.40 17.79
N PRO A 269 -13.26 -24.59 17.11
CA PRO A 269 -14.45 -23.84 17.47
C PRO A 269 -14.73 -24.14 18.95
N ALA A 270 -14.73 -23.09 19.76
CA ALA A 270 -15.13 -23.20 21.15
C ALA A 270 -16.56 -23.75 21.14
N VAL A 271 -16.69 -25.04 21.44
CA VAL A 271 -17.99 -25.69 21.64
C VAL A 271 -18.54 -25.06 22.91
N HIS A 272 -19.31 -24.00 22.77
CA HIS A 272 -20.18 -23.52 23.83
C HIS A 272 -21.18 -24.63 24.13
N ARG A 273 -20.82 -25.50 25.08
CA ARG A 273 -21.77 -26.34 25.78
C ARG A 273 -22.58 -25.41 26.66
N THR A 274 -23.73 -24.98 26.18
CA THR A 274 -24.80 -24.49 27.05
C THR A 274 -25.17 -25.62 28.01
N PRO A 275 -25.06 -25.42 29.34
CA PRO A 275 -25.62 -26.37 30.28
C PRO A 275 -27.14 -26.37 30.16
N LEU A 276 -27.72 -27.57 30.12
CA LEU A 276 -29.16 -27.83 30.22
C LEU A 276 -29.64 -27.54 31.65
#